data_AF-A0A812PJU2-F1
#
_entry.id   AF-A0A812PJU2-F1
#
_cell.length_a   1.000
_cell.length_b   1.000
_cell.length_c   1.000
_cell.angle_alpha   90.00
_cell.angle_beta   90.00
_cell.angle_gamma   90.00
#
_symmetry.space_group_name_H-M   'P 1'
#
loop_
_entity.id
_entity.type
_entity.pdbx_description
1 polymer ?
#
loop_
_entity_poly.entity_id
_entity_poly.type
_entity_poly.pdbx_seq_one_letter_code
_entity_poly.pdbx_strand_id
1 'polypeptide(L)'
;MANSAQGGAAAGNSGPATGNDQAEKALLVGIEAVCNAMSGEVRFTNENEAAFALLRKGCRHCSGTRGGEALRQVPVEKQAIVVAFLTRIAEIRRGASRRVQELGAILANASPSWQELLAGSEALGGPDGLLAEELKALVPATTAGEANLPAPVLEHEARVFLRESKSKRYLSIISSSTDACIIMTELPVSLFVCCVLGKGLSDACSSFSTEVSEETEASSFSSQLSKSRLAELEGENLEFGLAHEGVPSCGRFLGSRRRWTDVELCCSSRSFGRRERWSRGPGASLQHQSSGLWLYVDPRSPNKVTLSSQEHSAWEVLPAT
;
A
#
# COMPACT_ATOMS: atom_id res chain seq x y z
N MET A 1 -63.04 13.35 -29.30
CA MET A 1 -62.89 14.23 -28.12
C MET A 1 -61.74 13.71 -27.30
N ALA A 2 -60.67 14.48 -27.24
CA ALA A 2 -59.40 14.14 -26.62
C ALA A 2 -59.45 14.39 -25.10
N ASN A 3 -58.76 13.56 -24.32
CA ASN A 3 -58.32 13.93 -22.98
C ASN A 3 -56.92 13.37 -22.74
N SER A 4 -55.95 14.29 -22.79
CA SER A 4 -54.56 14.11 -22.41
C SER A 4 -54.44 14.17 -20.90
N ALA A 5 -53.83 13.15 -20.29
CA ALA A 5 -53.38 13.20 -18.89
C ALA A 5 -51.85 13.30 -18.88
N GLN A 6 -51.35 14.49 -18.53
CA GLN A 6 -49.93 14.76 -18.28
C GLN A 6 -49.54 14.21 -16.90
N GLY A 7 -48.64 13.23 -16.87
CA GLY A 7 -47.94 12.80 -15.66
C GLY A 7 -46.73 13.71 -15.42
N GLY A 8 -46.82 14.59 -14.42
CA GLY A 8 -45.70 15.40 -13.96
C GLY A 8 -44.79 14.60 -13.03
N ALA A 9 -43.58 14.27 -13.51
CA ALA A 9 -42.52 13.72 -12.69
C ALA A 9 -41.88 14.88 -11.89
N ALA A 10 -42.11 14.91 -10.57
CA ALA A 10 -41.42 15.82 -9.67
C ALA A 10 -39.94 15.40 -9.57
N ALA A 11 -39.06 16.16 -10.22
CA ALA A 11 -37.63 16.07 -10.03
C ALA A 11 -37.29 16.56 -8.61
N GLY A 12 -37.10 15.62 -7.69
CA GLY A 12 -36.64 15.88 -6.33
C GLY A 12 -35.24 16.50 -6.36
N ASN A 13 -35.15 17.75 -5.94
CA ASN A 13 -33.91 18.51 -5.86
C ASN A 13 -33.10 17.98 -4.64
N SER A 14 -32.29 16.95 -4.84
CA SER A 14 -31.38 16.44 -3.80
C SER A 14 -30.23 17.44 -3.63
N GLY A 15 -30.35 18.29 -2.61
CA GLY A 15 -29.26 19.16 -2.17
C GLY A 15 -27.97 18.37 -1.86
N PRO A 16 -26.80 19.04 -1.87
CA PRO A 16 -25.53 18.38 -1.62
C PRO A 16 -25.55 17.70 -0.24
N ALA A 17 -25.35 16.38 -0.24
CA ALA A 17 -25.29 15.58 0.98
C ALA A 17 -24.31 16.22 1.97
N THR A 18 -24.74 16.39 3.22
CA THR A 18 -23.87 16.95 4.23
C THR A 18 -22.73 15.98 4.51
N GLY A 19 -21.56 16.48 4.94
CA GLY A 19 -20.41 15.62 5.23
C GLY A 19 -20.69 14.50 6.25
N ASN A 20 -21.72 14.68 7.09
CA ASN A 20 -22.19 13.67 8.05
C ASN A 20 -22.88 12.49 7.36
N ASP A 21 -23.75 12.75 6.37
CA ASP A 21 -24.48 11.70 5.64
C ASP A 21 -23.51 10.77 4.90
N GLN A 22 -22.41 11.34 4.38
CA GLN A 22 -21.37 10.56 3.71
C GLN A 22 -20.57 9.69 4.68
N ALA A 23 -20.29 10.18 5.89
CA ALA A 23 -19.59 9.43 6.93
C ALA A 23 -20.44 8.23 7.41
N GLU A 24 -21.72 8.47 7.69
CA GLU A 24 -22.66 7.43 8.11
C GLU A 24 -22.82 6.35 7.03
N LYS A 25 -23.00 6.77 5.77
CA LYS A 25 -23.08 5.84 4.64
C LYS A 25 -21.81 4.99 4.52
N ALA A 26 -20.64 5.59 4.69
CA ALA A 26 -19.37 4.86 4.64
C ALA A 26 -19.25 3.83 5.78
N LEU A 27 -19.70 4.17 6.98
CA LEU A 27 -19.75 3.25 8.12
C LEU A 27 -20.70 2.09 7.86
N LEU A 28 -21.92 2.34 7.39
CA LEU A 28 -22.90 1.31 7.08
C LEU A 28 -22.39 0.32 6.04
N VAL A 29 -21.77 0.82 4.97
CA VAL A 29 -21.11 -0.01 3.94
C VAL A 29 -20.00 -0.87 4.54
N GLY A 30 -19.19 -0.31 5.45
CA GLY A 30 -18.15 -1.05 6.14
C GLY A 30 -18.68 -2.17 7.04
N ILE A 31 -19.75 -1.90 7.79
CA ILE A 31 -20.41 -2.88 8.66
C ILE A 31 -21.06 -3.99 7.83
N GLU A 32 -21.74 -3.65 6.75
CA GLU A 32 -22.37 -4.63 5.85
C GLU A 32 -21.33 -5.53 5.20
N ALA A 33 -20.20 -4.97 4.74
CA ALA A 33 -19.09 -5.76 4.21
C ALA A 33 -18.54 -6.75 5.23
N VAL A 34 -18.46 -6.36 6.51
CA VAL A 34 -18.04 -7.25 7.60
C VAL A 34 -19.09 -8.33 7.88
N CYS A 35 -20.37 -7.98 7.93
CA CYS A 35 -21.45 -8.96 8.10
C CYS A 35 -21.42 -10.00 6.97
N ASN A 36 -21.26 -9.55 5.71
CA ASN A 36 -21.19 -10.44 4.55
C ASN A 36 -19.95 -11.35 4.61
N ALA A 37 -18.78 -10.80 4.96
CA ALA A 37 -17.54 -11.56 5.13
C ALA A 37 -17.61 -12.58 6.28
N MET A 38 -18.41 -12.30 7.32
CA MET A 38 -18.63 -13.20 8.45
C MET A 38 -19.75 -14.22 8.22
N SER A 39 -20.72 -13.93 7.35
CA SER A 39 -21.80 -14.87 6.97
C SER A 39 -21.37 -15.89 5.93
N GLY A 40 -20.36 -15.56 5.11
CA GLY A 40 -19.79 -16.52 4.17
C GLY A 40 -19.01 -17.62 4.88
N GLU A 41 -19.15 -18.86 4.45
CA GLU A 41 -18.28 -20.00 4.81
C GLU A 41 -16.81 -19.81 4.38
N VAL A 42 -16.51 -18.68 3.75
CA VAL A 42 -15.41 -18.54 2.82
C VAL A 42 -14.22 -17.84 3.48
N ARG A 43 -13.08 -18.55 3.48
CA ARG A 43 -11.79 -18.14 4.07
C ARG A 43 -10.97 -17.24 3.16
N PHE A 44 -11.54 -16.55 2.17
CA PHE A 44 -10.75 -15.75 1.24
C PHE A 44 -10.16 -14.53 1.95
N THR A 45 -8.83 -14.52 2.03
CA THR A 45 -8.03 -13.46 2.65
C THR A 45 -8.30 -12.09 2.04
N ASN A 46 -8.72 -12.04 0.77
CA ASN A 46 -8.97 -10.80 0.01
C ASN A 46 -10.28 -10.11 0.41
N GLU A 47 -11.37 -10.85 0.63
CA GLU A 47 -12.67 -10.29 1.05
C GLU A 47 -12.58 -9.71 2.46
N ASN A 48 -11.88 -10.41 3.34
CA ASN A 48 -11.56 -9.93 4.69
C ASN A 48 -10.72 -8.64 4.67
N GLU A 49 -9.79 -8.48 3.71
CA GLU A 49 -9.05 -7.21 3.56
C GLU A 49 -9.94 -6.07 3.10
N ALA A 50 -10.80 -6.32 2.11
CA ALA A 50 -11.72 -5.32 1.59
C ALA A 50 -12.72 -4.87 2.66
N ALA A 51 -13.33 -5.81 3.38
CA ALA A 51 -14.24 -5.53 4.50
C ALA A 51 -13.53 -4.74 5.61
N PHE A 52 -12.32 -5.15 6.01
CA PHE A 52 -11.53 -4.42 7.01
C PHE A 52 -11.17 -2.99 6.57
N ALA A 53 -10.81 -2.80 5.29
CA ALA A 53 -10.49 -1.48 4.76
C ALA A 53 -11.72 -0.55 4.74
N LEU A 54 -12.89 -1.06 4.33
CA LEU A 54 -14.15 -0.32 4.32
C LEU A 54 -14.59 0.06 5.73
N LEU A 55 -14.56 -0.90 6.68
CA LEU A 55 -14.88 -0.65 8.08
C LEU A 55 -13.97 0.44 8.67
N ARG A 56 -12.65 0.30 8.51
CA ARG A 56 -11.69 1.29 9.04
C ARG A 56 -11.90 2.68 8.45
N LYS A 57 -12.22 2.77 7.15
CA LYS A 57 -12.55 4.04 6.50
C LYS A 57 -13.80 4.67 7.13
N GLY A 58 -14.87 3.88 7.28
CA GLY A 58 -16.11 4.33 7.92
C GLY A 58 -15.90 4.84 9.35
N CYS A 59 -15.22 4.05 10.19
CA CYS A 59 -14.96 4.43 11.58
C CYS A 59 -14.13 5.73 11.69
N ARG A 60 -13.12 5.94 10.84
CA ARG A 60 -12.32 7.18 10.83
C ARG A 60 -13.12 8.40 10.39
N HIS A 61 -14.04 8.25 9.44
CA HIS A 61 -14.93 9.35 9.05
C HIS A 61 -15.88 9.72 10.19
N CYS A 62 -16.41 8.73 10.92
CA CYS A 62 -17.29 8.97 12.06
C CYS A 62 -16.58 9.47 13.33
N SER A 63 -15.29 9.19 13.50
CA SER A 63 -14.54 9.69 14.67
C SER A 63 -14.20 11.17 14.61
N GLY A 64 -14.15 11.76 13.40
CA GLY A 64 -13.84 13.18 13.19
C GLY A 64 -15.04 14.11 13.17
N THR A 65 -16.24 13.60 12.88
CA THR A 65 -17.50 14.37 12.91
C THR A 65 -18.11 14.38 14.31
N ARG A 66 -18.90 15.43 14.63
CA ARG A 66 -19.42 15.77 15.98
C ARG A 66 -20.02 14.58 16.77
N GLY A 67 -19.15 13.78 17.40
CA GLY A 67 -19.48 12.89 18.51
C GLY A 67 -19.58 11.39 18.21
N GLY A 68 -19.18 10.90 17.03
CA GLY A 68 -19.24 9.45 16.76
C GLY A 68 -20.65 8.86 16.86
N GLU A 69 -21.68 9.67 16.65
CA GLU A 69 -23.07 9.30 16.88
C GLU A 69 -23.51 8.10 16.03
N ALA A 70 -23.09 8.05 14.77
CA ALA A 70 -23.33 6.90 13.89
C ALA A 70 -22.72 5.60 14.43
N LEU A 71 -21.56 5.66 15.10
CA LEU A 71 -20.95 4.48 15.74
C LEU A 71 -21.73 4.03 16.99
N ARG A 72 -22.37 4.97 17.70
CA ARG A 72 -23.22 4.67 18.86
C ARG A 72 -24.56 4.02 18.47
N GLN A 73 -25.06 4.38 17.29
CA GLN A 73 -26.34 3.88 16.77
C GLN A 73 -26.24 2.48 16.14
N VAL A 74 -25.03 1.90 16.04
CA VAL A 74 -24.85 0.53 15.54
C VAL A 74 -25.54 -0.47 16.48
N PRO A 75 -26.45 -1.33 16.00
CA PRO A 75 -27.10 -2.35 16.83
C PRO A 75 -26.09 -3.30 17.47
N VAL A 76 -26.33 -3.69 18.73
CA VAL A 76 -25.40 -4.50 19.54
C VAL A 76 -25.03 -5.82 18.86
N GLU A 77 -25.97 -6.42 18.12
CA GLU A 77 -25.75 -7.65 17.36
C GLU A 77 -24.68 -7.45 16.28
N LYS A 78 -24.71 -6.30 15.59
CA LYS A 78 -23.70 -5.95 14.60
C LYS A 78 -22.37 -5.57 15.25
N GLN A 79 -22.40 -4.96 16.45
CA GLN A 79 -21.18 -4.68 17.20
C GLN A 79 -20.42 -5.98 17.53
N ALA A 80 -21.14 -7.01 18.00
CA ALA A 80 -20.55 -8.31 18.30
C ALA A 80 -19.91 -8.97 17.06
N ILE A 81 -20.57 -8.90 15.90
CA ILE A 81 -20.01 -9.40 14.63
C ILE A 81 -18.72 -8.67 14.26
N VAL A 82 -18.69 -7.34 14.40
CA VAL A 82 -17.49 -6.53 14.12
C VAL A 82 -16.35 -6.91 15.05
N VAL A 83 -16.58 -7.05 16.35
CA VAL A 83 -15.53 -7.45 17.30
C VAL A 83 -15.01 -8.87 17.01
N ALA A 84 -15.89 -9.81 16.70
CA ALA A 84 -15.50 -11.16 16.30
C ALA A 84 -14.65 -11.14 15.01
N PHE A 85 -15.01 -10.31 14.05
CA PHE A 85 -14.23 -10.10 12.83
C PHE A 85 -12.83 -9.53 13.14
N LEU A 86 -12.73 -8.51 13.99
CA LEU A 86 -11.43 -7.93 14.38
C LEU A 86 -10.52 -8.91 15.10
N THR A 87 -11.09 -9.71 16.00
CA THR A 87 -10.42 -10.83 16.69
C THR A 87 -9.81 -11.79 15.66
N ARG A 88 -10.62 -12.25 14.71
CA ARG A 88 -10.19 -13.13 13.62
C ARG A 88 -9.06 -12.52 12.77
N ILE A 89 -9.14 -11.22 12.45
CA ILE A 89 -8.08 -10.52 11.69
C ILE A 89 -6.77 -10.46 12.50
N ALA A 90 -6.85 -10.19 13.81
CA ALA A 90 -5.69 -10.14 14.69
C ALA A 90 -4.96 -11.50 14.77
N GLU A 91 -5.72 -12.59 14.88
CA GLU A 91 -5.19 -13.96 14.94
C GLU A 91 -4.54 -14.39 13.63
N ILE A 92 -5.21 -14.15 12.50
CA ILE A 92 -4.74 -14.61 11.19
C ILE A 92 -3.54 -13.78 10.71
N ARG A 93 -3.48 -12.48 11.06
CA ARG A 93 -2.52 -11.53 10.46
C ARG A 93 -1.67 -10.84 11.51
N ARG A 94 -0.47 -11.38 11.73
CA ARG A 94 0.58 -10.75 12.56
C ARG A 94 0.88 -9.29 12.17
N GLY A 95 0.76 -8.93 10.88
CA GLY A 95 0.99 -7.57 10.40
C GLY A 95 -0.18 -6.59 10.55
N ALA A 96 -1.37 -7.04 10.96
CA ALA A 96 -2.56 -6.21 11.10
C ALA A 96 -2.76 -5.66 12.52
N SER A 97 -2.04 -6.19 13.52
CA SER A 97 -2.22 -5.89 14.95
C SER A 97 -2.36 -4.39 15.24
N ARG A 98 -1.40 -3.55 14.80
CA ARG A 98 -1.47 -2.09 15.01
C ARG A 98 -2.73 -1.43 14.42
N ARG A 99 -3.18 -1.88 13.24
CA ARG A 99 -4.38 -1.32 12.59
C ARG A 99 -5.65 -1.77 13.29
N VAL A 100 -5.66 -2.99 13.81
CA VAL A 100 -6.76 -3.54 14.62
C VAL A 100 -6.84 -2.80 15.95
N GLN A 101 -5.71 -2.53 16.61
CA GLN A 101 -5.64 -1.75 17.84
C GLN A 101 -6.15 -0.31 17.64
N GLU A 102 -5.69 0.37 16.59
CA GLU A 102 -6.17 1.72 16.25
C GLU A 102 -7.70 1.74 16.09
N LEU A 103 -8.25 0.75 15.36
CA LEU A 103 -9.68 0.66 15.14
C LEU A 103 -10.44 0.31 16.42
N GLY A 104 -9.90 -0.58 17.26
CA GLY A 104 -10.42 -0.90 18.58
C GLY A 104 -10.51 0.34 19.48
N ALA A 105 -9.49 1.22 19.47
CA ALA A 105 -9.51 2.46 20.21
C ALA A 105 -10.59 3.43 19.73
N ILE A 106 -10.81 3.53 18.41
CA ILE A 106 -11.90 4.36 17.84
C ILE A 106 -13.26 3.85 18.32
N LEU A 107 -13.49 2.53 18.27
CA LEU A 107 -14.74 1.90 18.67
C LEU A 107 -14.97 2.05 20.19
N ALA A 108 -13.94 1.79 21.01
CA ALA A 108 -14.00 1.95 22.45
C ALA A 108 -14.34 3.39 22.88
N ASN A 109 -13.87 4.40 22.15
CA ASN A 109 -14.21 5.80 22.42
C ASN A 109 -15.62 6.19 21.94
N ALA A 110 -16.26 5.38 21.10
CA ALA A 110 -17.59 5.69 20.56
C ALA A 110 -18.70 5.43 21.59
N SER A 111 -18.73 4.25 22.24
CA SER A 111 -19.74 3.92 23.27
C SER A 111 -19.23 2.89 24.30
N PRO A 112 -19.85 2.81 25.49
CA PRO A 112 -19.56 1.76 26.48
C PRO A 112 -19.83 0.33 25.97
N SER A 113 -20.84 0.14 25.13
CA SER A 113 -21.16 -1.18 24.57
C SER A 113 -20.01 -1.75 23.73
N TRP A 114 -19.30 -0.90 22.98
CA TRP A 114 -18.09 -1.31 22.27
C TRP A 114 -16.96 -1.69 23.22
N GLN A 115 -16.79 -0.95 24.33
CA GLN A 115 -15.76 -1.26 25.33
C GLN A 115 -16.00 -2.63 25.98
N GLU A 116 -17.23 -2.95 26.36
CA GLU A 116 -17.59 -4.24 26.96
C GLU A 116 -17.29 -5.40 26.00
N LEU A 117 -17.68 -5.28 24.73
CA LEU A 117 -17.43 -6.30 23.72
C LEU A 117 -15.93 -6.48 23.43
N LEU A 118 -15.17 -5.38 23.34
CA LEU A 118 -13.73 -5.42 23.10
C LEU A 118 -12.96 -6.00 24.29
N ALA A 119 -13.37 -5.68 25.52
CA ALA A 119 -12.77 -6.23 26.74
C ALA A 119 -12.96 -7.74 26.86
N GLY A 120 -14.05 -8.28 26.31
CA GLY A 120 -14.30 -9.72 26.23
C GLY A 120 -13.46 -10.48 25.20
N SER A 121 -12.68 -9.78 24.36
CA SER A 121 -11.82 -10.41 23.35
C SER A 121 -10.36 -10.46 23.78
N GLU A 122 -9.88 -11.67 24.10
CA GLU A 122 -8.48 -11.91 24.49
C GLU A 122 -7.49 -11.56 23.37
N ALA A 123 -7.82 -11.84 22.10
CA ALA A 123 -6.93 -11.60 20.97
C ALA A 123 -6.69 -10.10 20.69
N LEU A 124 -7.58 -9.25 21.19
CA LEU A 124 -7.44 -7.80 21.12
C LEU A 124 -6.70 -7.23 22.34
N GLY A 125 -6.28 -8.08 23.27
CA GLY A 125 -5.50 -7.73 24.44
C GLY A 125 -6.33 -7.47 25.71
N GLY A 126 -7.64 -7.73 25.69
CA GLY A 126 -8.51 -7.55 26.85
C GLY A 126 -8.54 -6.10 27.38
N PRO A 127 -8.94 -5.87 28.65
CA PRO A 127 -9.00 -4.54 29.23
C PRO A 127 -7.64 -3.83 29.30
N ASP A 128 -6.54 -4.57 29.34
CA ASP A 128 -5.19 -4.02 29.45
C ASP A 128 -4.54 -3.73 28.07
N GLY A 129 -4.81 -4.51 27.04
CA GLY A 129 -4.06 -4.42 25.77
C GLY A 129 -4.55 -3.39 24.76
N LEU A 130 -5.78 -2.86 24.90
CA LEU A 130 -6.28 -1.74 24.09
C LEU A 130 -6.15 -0.38 24.80
N LEU A 131 -6.06 -0.36 26.13
CA LEU A 131 -6.16 0.87 26.93
C LEU A 131 -4.89 1.22 27.73
N ALA A 132 -3.95 0.29 27.97
CA ALA A 132 -2.95 0.52 29.01
C ALA A 132 -1.78 1.46 28.63
N GLU A 133 -1.35 1.58 27.36
CA GLU A 133 -0.10 2.32 27.09
C GLU A 133 -0.16 3.48 26.08
N GLU A 134 -1.08 3.54 25.11
CA GLU A 134 -1.08 4.65 24.13
C GLU A 134 -2.18 5.71 24.35
N LEU A 135 -3.25 5.42 25.09
CA LEU A 135 -4.35 6.37 25.34
C LEU A 135 -4.04 7.42 26.43
N LYS A 136 -3.00 7.23 27.25
CA LYS A 136 -2.48 8.29 28.12
C LYS A 136 -1.60 9.32 27.40
N ALA A 137 -1.18 9.05 26.16
CA ALA A 137 -0.31 9.93 25.38
C ALA A 137 -1.07 10.86 24.41
N LEU A 138 -2.41 10.79 24.35
CA LEU A 138 -3.24 11.54 23.39
C LEU A 138 -4.23 12.49 24.09
N VAL A 139 -3.69 13.57 24.67
CA VAL A 139 -4.36 14.85 25.00
C VAL A 139 -3.35 15.97 24.63
N PRO A 140 -3.77 17.09 24.02
CA PRO A 140 -3.15 17.60 22.80
C PRO A 140 -1.88 18.42 23.04
N ALA A 141 -0.81 18.06 22.33
CA ALA A 141 0.28 18.99 22.05
C ALA A 141 -0.12 19.83 20.83
N THR A 142 -0.59 21.04 21.09
CA THR A 142 -0.63 22.14 20.13
C THR A 142 0.76 22.30 19.51
N THR A 143 0.98 21.76 18.32
CA THR A 143 2.24 21.97 17.60
C THR A 143 2.00 22.01 16.09
N ALA A 144 2.09 23.23 15.57
CA ALA A 144 2.60 23.64 14.27
C ALA A 144 2.59 22.62 13.11
N GLY A 145 1.70 22.87 12.14
CA GLY A 145 1.96 22.81 10.71
C GLY A 145 2.93 21.75 10.20
N GLU A 146 2.48 20.49 10.14
CA GLU A 146 3.04 19.54 9.17
C GLU A 146 2.52 19.94 7.80
N ALA A 147 3.38 20.62 7.02
CA ALA A 147 3.13 20.88 5.62
C ALA A 147 2.94 19.52 4.93
N ASN A 148 1.73 19.28 4.41
CA ASN A 148 1.44 18.23 3.44
C ASN A 148 2.34 18.47 2.22
N LEU A 149 3.57 17.95 2.24
CA LEU A 149 4.39 17.89 1.06
C LEU A 149 3.71 16.91 0.09
N PRO A 150 3.45 17.32 -1.16
CA PRO A 150 2.84 16.43 -2.14
C PRO A 150 3.71 15.18 -2.30
N ALA A 151 3.07 14.02 -2.39
CA ALA A 151 3.77 12.78 -2.71
C ALA A 151 4.58 13.00 -4.01
N PRO A 152 5.83 12.54 -4.09
CA PRO A 152 6.65 12.73 -5.28
C PRO A 152 5.91 12.15 -6.48
N VAL A 153 5.74 12.97 -7.52
CA VAL A 153 5.11 12.57 -8.78
C VAL A 153 6.03 11.52 -9.42
N LEU A 154 5.50 10.33 -9.66
CA LEU A 154 6.18 9.28 -10.40
C LEU A 154 6.04 9.60 -11.88
N GLU A 155 7.12 10.06 -12.51
CA GLU A 155 7.06 10.54 -13.90
C GLU A 155 7.08 9.38 -14.90
N HIS A 156 7.75 8.27 -14.59
CA HIS A 156 7.99 7.18 -15.55
C HIS A 156 7.92 5.79 -14.91
N GLU A 157 7.21 4.88 -15.58
CA GLU A 157 7.06 3.47 -15.21
C GLU A 157 7.59 2.58 -16.34
N ALA A 158 8.73 1.91 -16.10
CA ALA A 158 9.32 0.96 -17.06
C ALA A 158 9.23 -0.47 -16.52
N ARG A 159 8.68 -1.39 -17.31
CA ARG A 159 8.60 -2.81 -16.95
C ARG A 159 9.92 -3.53 -17.27
N VAL A 160 10.54 -4.10 -16.25
CA VAL A 160 11.90 -4.65 -16.33
C VAL A 160 12.06 -5.98 -15.58
N PHE A 161 13.01 -6.78 -16.04
CA PHE A 161 13.61 -7.91 -15.33
C PHE A 161 15.02 -7.54 -14.88
N LEU A 162 15.42 -8.02 -13.70
CA LEU A 162 16.78 -7.86 -13.20
C LEU A 162 17.54 -9.18 -13.34
N ARG A 163 18.61 -9.18 -14.14
CA ARG A 163 19.45 -10.35 -14.38
C ARG A 163 20.86 -10.11 -13.84
N GLU A 164 21.37 -11.01 -13.03
CA GLU A 164 22.74 -10.92 -12.53
C GLU A 164 23.72 -11.31 -13.65
N SER A 165 24.69 -10.44 -13.91
CA SER A 165 25.55 -10.52 -15.10
C SER A 165 26.42 -11.79 -15.14
N LYS A 166 26.84 -12.28 -13.96
CA LYS A 166 27.76 -13.41 -13.83
C LYS A 166 27.05 -14.75 -13.99
N SER A 167 25.98 -14.99 -13.24
CA SER A 167 25.22 -16.25 -13.27
C SER A 167 24.17 -16.29 -14.38
N LYS A 168 23.84 -15.14 -14.99
CA LYS A 168 22.73 -14.99 -15.96
C LYS A 168 21.36 -15.40 -15.40
N ARG A 169 21.22 -15.42 -14.07
CA ARG A 169 19.96 -15.72 -13.37
C ARG A 169 19.22 -14.43 -13.03
N TYR A 170 17.92 -14.55 -12.84
CA TYR A 170 16.99 -13.45 -12.60
C TYR A 170 16.67 -13.29 -11.12
N LEU A 171 16.53 -12.05 -10.66
CA LEU A 171 16.00 -11.73 -9.35
C LEU A 171 14.50 -12.02 -9.31
N SER A 172 14.06 -12.81 -8.33
CA SER A 172 12.69 -13.27 -8.23
C SER A 172 12.14 -13.22 -6.82
N ILE A 173 10.85 -12.90 -6.71
CA ILE A 173 10.09 -12.83 -5.46
C ILE A 173 9.13 -14.02 -5.46
N ILE A 174 9.39 -14.99 -4.59
CA ILE A 174 8.58 -16.21 -4.46
C ILE A 174 7.83 -16.19 -3.13
N SER A 175 6.58 -16.65 -3.14
CA SER A 175 5.83 -16.86 -1.90
C SER A 175 6.29 -18.15 -1.23
N SER A 176 6.76 -18.06 0.01
CA SER A 176 6.70 -19.19 0.94
C SER A 176 5.36 -19.16 1.70
N SER A 177 5.05 -20.21 2.44
CA SER A 177 3.82 -20.32 3.25
C SER A 177 3.68 -19.21 4.30
N THR A 178 4.78 -18.59 4.72
CA THR A 178 4.78 -17.57 5.78
C THR A 178 5.30 -16.21 5.33
N ASP A 179 6.18 -16.14 4.33
CA ASP A 179 6.83 -14.90 3.89
C ASP A 179 7.16 -14.90 2.38
N ALA A 180 7.31 -13.71 1.78
CA ALA A 180 7.88 -13.57 0.45
C ALA A 180 9.42 -13.61 0.54
N CYS A 181 10.04 -14.51 -0.22
CA CYS A 181 11.48 -14.68 -0.29
C CYS A 181 12.03 -14.10 -1.59
N ILE A 182 13.20 -13.48 -1.53
CA ILE A 182 13.89 -12.93 -2.69
C ILE A 182 15.06 -13.84 -3.04
N ILE A 183 14.99 -14.48 -4.20
CA ILE A 183 15.94 -15.50 -4.63
C ILE A 183 16.36 -15.31 -6.10
N MET A 184 17.38 -16.05 -6.52
CA MET A 184 17.77 -16.14 -7.92
C MET A 184 17.07 -17.32 -8.61
N THR A 185 16.56 -17.11 -9.83
CA THR A 185 15.92 -18.14 -10.67
C THR A 185 16.52 -18.16 -12.08
N GLU A 186 16.40 -19.28 -12.80
CA GLU A 186 16.89 -19.36 -14.19
C GLU A 186 16.00 -18.64 -15.19
N LEU A 187 14.70 -18.51 -14.88
CA LEU A 187 13.70 -17.86 -15.71
C LEU A 187 13.26 -16.52 -15.10
N PRO A 188 12.85 -15.54 -15.94
CA PRO A 188 12.33 -14.25 -15.49
C PRO A 188 10.90 -14.40 -14.94
N VAL A 189 10.76 -14.82 -13.68
CA VAL A 189 9.44 -15.07 -13.07
C VAL A 189 8.85 -13.86 -12.33
N SER A 190 9.68 -12.87 -11.99
CA SER A 190 9.23 -11.64 -11.34
C SER A 190 9.46 -10.44 -12.23
N LEU A 191 8.37 -9.75 -12.53
CA LEU A 191 8.38 -8.49 -13.25
C LEU A 191 8.46 -7.33 -12.26
N PHE A 192 9.22 -6.29 -12.61
CA PHE A 192 9.30 -5.07 -11.82
C PHE A 192 8.92 -3.85 -12.66
N VAL A 193 8.18 -2.93 -12.07
CA VAL A 193 8.00 -1.57 -12.57
C VAL A 193 9.08 -0.69 -11.94
N CYS A 194 10.01 -0.23 -12.77
CA CYS A 194 11.02 0.75 -12.41
C CYS A 194 10.39 2.15 -12.40
N CYS A 195 10.38 2.77 -11.23
CA CYS A 195 9.87 4.11 -10.99
C CYS A 195 11.06 5.06 -10.81
N VAL A 196 11.26 5.99 -11.74
CA VAL A 196 12.35 6.97 -11.65
C VAL A 196 11.93 8.18 -10.81
N LEU A 197 12.80 8.62 -9.90
CA LEU A 197 12.55 9.80 -9.08
C LEU A 197 13.00 11.04 -9.87
N GLY A 198 12.05 11.71 -10.51
CA GLY A 198 12.29 12.96 -11.22
C GLY A 198 12.71 14.06 -10.25
N LYS A 199 14.00 14.37 -10.18
CA LYS A 199 14.51 15.56 -9.44
C LYS A 199 14.81 16.76 -10.35
N GLY A 200 14.55 16.66 -11.65
CA GLY A 200 14.89 17.73 -12.59
C GLY A 200 14.48 17.53 -14.05
N LEU A 201 13.62 16.56 -14.39
CA LEU A 201 13.14 16.41 -15.77
C LEU A 201 12.16 17.51 -16.20
N SER A 202 11.60 18.25 -15.24
CA SER A 202 10.81 19.47 -15.50
C SER A 202 11.56 20.49 -16.36
N ASP A 203 12.88 20.63 -16.20
CA ASP A 203 13.63 21.64 -16.96
C ASP A 203 14.04 21.14 -18.37
N ALA A 204 14.31 19.83 -18.52
CA ALA A 204 14.71 19.24 -19.81
C ALA A 204 13.54 18.93 -20.75
N CYS A 205 12.34 18.66 -20.22
CA CYS A 205 11.15 18.38 -21.04
C CYS A 205 10.39 19.65 -21.47
N SER A 206 10.76 20.83 -20.96
CA SER A 206 10.20 22.12 -21.40
C SER A 206 10.54 22.49 -22.85
N SER A 207 11.51 21.81 -23.47
CA SER A 207 12.00 22.11 -24.82
C SER A 207 11.30 21.34 -25.95
N PHE A 208 10.35 20.46 -25.65
CA PHE A 208 9.48 19.82 -26.64
C PHE A 208 8.04 20.34 -26.50
N SER A 209 7.86 21.65 -26.64
CA SER A 209 6.57 22.20 -27.07
C SER A 209 6.45 21.99 -28.58
N THR A 210 6.23 20.74 -28.98
CA THR A 210 5.70 20.46 -30.31
C THR A 210 4.21 20.73 -30.26
N GLU A 211 3.76 21.66 -31.09
CA GLU A 211 2.36 21.98 -31.34
C GLU A 211 1.61 20.69 -31.71
N VAL A 212 0.89 20.09 -30.77
CA VAL A 212 0.04 18.92 -31.03
C VAL A 212 -1.41 19.39 -31.13
N SER A 213 -1.89 19.31 -32.36
CA SER A 213 -3.29 19.39 -32.77
C SER A 213 -4.19 18.56 -31.86
N GLU A 214 -5.28 19.18 -31.41
CA GLU A 214 -6.38 18.49 -30.74
C GLU A 214 -6.91 17.38 -31.65
N GLU A 215 -7.29 16.24 -31.06
CA GLU A 215 -7.78 14.99 -31.68
C GLU A 215 -6.75 13.85 -31.80
N THR A 216 -6.27 13.28 -30.68
CA THR A 216 -5.88 11.85 -30.66
C THR A 216 -6.01 11.23 -29.26
N GLU A 217 -6.52 10.00 -29.24
CA GLU A 217 -6.92 9.16 -28.11
C GLU A 217 -5.84 8.98 -27.01
N ALA A 218 -6.27 9.13 -25.75
CA ALA A 218 -5.43 9.08 -24.55
C ALA A 218 -4.97 7.67 -24.11
N SER A 219 -4.70 6.72 -25.03
CA SER A 219 -4.36 5.33 -24.65
C SER A 219 -2.96 4.82 -25.03
N SER A 220 -2.12 5.62 -25.71
CA SER A 220 -0.85 5.10 -26.27
C SER A 220 0.45 5.57 -25.61
N PHE A 221 0.41 6.29 -24.48
CA PHE A 221 1.64 6.86 -23.88
C PHE A 221 2.47 5.88 -23.03
N SER A 222 1.98 4.67 -22.74
CA SER A 222 2.64 3.76 -21.79
C SER A 222 3.66 2.79 -22.40
N SER A 223 3.75 2.64 -23.73
CA SER A 223 4.47 1.50 -24.34
C SER A 223 5.75 1.85 -25.10
N GLN A 224 6.12 3.13 -25.24
CA GLN A 224 7.34 3.54 -25.95
C GLN A 224 8.37 4.16 -25.04
N LEU A 225 8.79 3.40 -24.03
CA LEU A 225 10.12 3.60 -23.44
C LEU A 225 11.15 3.08 -24.44
N SER A 226 11.62 4.01 -25.28
CA SER A 226 12.71 3.80 -26.23
C SER A 226 13.97 3.33 -25.50
N LYS A 227 14.76 2.46 -26.15
CA LYS A 227 16.08 1.99 -25.66
C LYS A 227 16.96 3.11 -25.11
N SER A 228 16.81 4.33 -25.63
CA SER A 228 17.49 5.55 -25.17
C SER A 228 17.21 5.89 -23.70
N ARG A 229 16.06 5.54 -23.13
CA ARG A 229 15.74 5.85 -21.72
C ARG A 229 16.24 4.79 -20.74
N LEU A 230 16.36 3.53 -21.17
CA LEU A 230 17.14 2.54 -20.40
C LEU A 230 18.62 2.94 -20.35
N ALA A 231 19.13 3.66 -21.36
CA ALA A 231 20.46 4.26 -21.30
C ALA A 231 20.54 5.44 -20.31
N GLU A 232 19.44 6.15 -20.02
CA GLU A 232 19.43 7.18 -18.96
C GLU A 232 19.64 6.59 -17.56
N LEU A 233 19.22 5.34 -17.34
CA LEU A 233 19.56 4.61 -16.12
C LEU A 233 21.07 4.35 -15.99
N GLU A 234 21.85 4.50 -17.05
CA GLU A 234 23.32 4.40 -17.00
C GLU A 234 23.99 5.66 -16.43
N GLY A 235 23.22 6.75 -16.21
CA GLY A 235 23.72 7.95 -15.56
C GLY A 235 24.08 7.72 -14.09
N GLU A 236 25.24 8.26 -13.66
CA GLU A 236 25.89 7.95 -12.37
C GLU A 236 25.11 8.36 -11.10
N ASN A 237 23.94 9.00 -11.18
CA ASN A 237 23.21 9.50 -10.01
C ASN A 237 21.69 9.32 -10.06
N LEU A 238 21.17 8.43 -10.92
CA LEU A 238 19.73 8.26 -11.02
C LEU A 238 19.17 7.44 -9.84
N GLU A 239 18.29 8.05 -9.04
CA GLU A 239 17.52 7.37 -8.00
C GLU A 239 16.25 6.74 -8.60
N PHE A 240 16.00 5.47 -8.30
CA PHE A 240 14.81 4.76 -8.77
C PHE A 240 14.27 3.78 -7.72
N GLY A 241 13.04 3.34 -7.92
CA GLY A 241 12.36 2.31 -7.15
C GLY A 241 11.95 1.14 -8.03
N LEU A 242 11.80 -0.04 -7.44
CA LEU A 242 11.44 -1.27 -8.15
C LEU A 242 10.18 -1.86 -7.53
N ALA A 243 9.01 -1.57 -8.09
CA ALA A 243 7.74 -2.14 -7.65
C ALA A 243 7.51 -3.51 -8.31
N HIS A 244 7.24 -4.54 -7.53
CA HIS A 244 6.96 -5.88 -8.06
C HIS A 244 5.57 -5.94 -8.70
N GLU A 245 5.51 -6.42 -9.93
CA GLU A 245 4.29 -6.65 -10.71
C GLU A 245 4.01 -8.16 -10.74
N GLY A 246 3.25 -8.66 -9.76
CA GLY A 246 2.91 -10.08 -9.66
C GLY A 246 2.66 -10.59 -8.24
N VAL A 247 2.08 -11.79 -8.13
CA VAL A 247 1.92 -12.52 -6.86
C VAL A 247 3.30 -13.02 -6.40
N PRO A 248 3.64 -12.97 -5.10
CA PRO A 248 2.80 -12.61 -3.94
C PRO A 248 2.77 -11.12 -3.57
N SER A 249 3.56 -10.28 -4.23
CA SER A 249 3.86 -8.93 -3.73
C SER A 249 3.49 -7.82 -4.72
N CYS A 250 2.35 -7.92 -5.38
CA CYS A 250 1.95 -6.98 -6.43
C CYS A 250 1.84 -5.55 -5.86
N GLY A 251 2.44 -4.58 -6.55
CA GLY A 251 2.48 -3.17 -6.16
C GLY A 251 3.34 -2.90 -4.92
N ARG A 252 4.19 -3.86 -4.50
CA ARG A 252 5.13 -3.65 -3.41
C ARG A 252 6.54 -3.36 -3.92
N PHE A 253 7.21 -2.42 -3.28
CA PHE A 253 8.56 -2.01 -3.65
C PHE A 253 9.62 -2.90 -3.00
N LEU A 254 10.65 -3.22 -3.79
CA LEU A 254 11.90 -3.79 -3.32
C LEU A 254 12.65 -2.76 -2.48
N GLY A 255 12.99 -3.15 -1.26
CA GLY A 255 13.71 -2.31 -0.32
C GLY A 255 14.38 -3.15 0.76
N SER A 256 14.59 -2.55 1.94
CA SER A 256 15.16 -3.27 3.07
C SER A 256 14.38 -3.10 4.37
N ARG A 257 14.50 -4.08 5.27
CA ARG A 257 14.03 -4.03 6.65
C ARG A 257 15.18 -4.36 7.58
N ARG A 258 15.33 -3.60 8.67
CA ARG A 258 16.25 -3.95 9.76
C ARG A 258 15.62 -5.00 10.67
N ARG A 259 16.31 -6.11 10.91
CA ARG A 259 16.01 -7.08 11.97
C ARG A 259 17.18 -7.09 12.95
N TRP A 260 17.00 -6.52 14.15
CA TRP A 260 17.98 -6.53 15.24
C TRP A 260 19.36 -6.00 14.79
N THR A 261 20.24 -6.87 14.32
CA THR A 261 21.59 -6.56 13.83
C THR A 261 21.71 -6.50 12.30
N ASP A 262 20.75 -7.06 11.57
CA ASP A 262 20.91 -7.35 10.15
C ASP A 262 19.96 -6.52 9.28
N VAL A 263 20.42 -6.17 8.08
CA VAL A 263 19.60 -5.53 7.05
C VAL A 263 19.16 -6.61 6.06
N GLU A 264 17.87 -6.89 6.03
CA GLU A 264 17.26 -7.90 5.17
C GLU A 264 16.63 -7.22 3.95
N LEU A 265 16.87 -7.78 2.76
CA LEU A 265 16.18 -7.39 1.54
C LEU A 265 14.71 -7.85 1.62
N CYS A 266 13.75 -6.98 1.28
CA CYS A 266 12.34 -7.33 1.36
C CYS A 266 11.49 -6.62 0.29
N CYS A 267 10.30 -7.15 0.03
CA CYS A 267 9.29 -6.54 -0.84
C CYS A 267 7.98 -6.35 -0.06
N SER A 268 7.89 -5.29 0.73
CA SER A 268 6.81 -5.12 1.73
C SER A 268 6.06 -3.79 1.65
N SER A 269 6.71 -2.72 1.18
CA SER A 269 6.16 -1.37 1.16
C SER A 269 5.29 -1.13 -0.06
N ARG A 270 4.15 -0.44 0.10
CA ARG A 270 3.26 -0.03 -1.02
C ARG A 270 3.54 1.39 -1.52
N SER A 271 4.53 2.06 -0.94
CA SER A 271 4.85 3.46 -1.24
C SER A 271 6.31 3.58 -1.59
N PHE A 272 6.63 4.38 -2.61
CA PHE A 272 8.00 4.70 -2.96
C PHE A 272 8.56 5.77 -2.02
N GLY A 273 9.22 5.34 -0.94
CA GLY A 273 9.84 6.20 0.05
C GLY A 273 11.36 6.10 0.05
N ARG A 274 12.00 6.58 1.12
CA ARG A 274 13.47 6.53 1.27
C ARG A 274 14.00 5.09 1.34
N ARG A 275 13.20 4.13 1.82
CA ARG A 275 13.60 2.73 2.06
C ARG A 275 13.50 1.84 0.82
N GLU A 276 12.99 2.40 -0.26
CA GLU A 276 12.70 1.73 -1.52
C GLU A 276 13.57 2.28 -2.67
N ARG A 277 14.48 3.21 -2.34
CA ARG A 277 15.34 3.89 -3.31
C ARG A 277 16.62 3.12 -3.55
N TRP A 278 16.94 3.02 -4.82
CA TRP A 278 18.13 2.41 -5.37
C TRP A 278 18.85 3.43 -6.24
N SER A 279 20.17 3.31 -6.30
CA SER A 279 20.98 3.97 -7.32
C SER A 279 21.80 2.93 -8.06
N ARG A 280 22.16 3.26 -9.30
CA ARG A 280 23.14 2.49 -10.05
C ARG A 280 24.55 2.99 -9.69
N GLY A 281 25.42 2.07 -9.32
CA GLY A 281 26.83 2.34 -9.07
C GLY A 281 27.74 1.78 -10.17
N PRO A 282 29.07 1.80 -9.93
CA PRO A 282 30.06 1.30 -10.87
C PRO A 282 29.79 -0.15 -11.29
N GLY A 283 30.05 -0.48 -12.55
CA GLY A 283 29.87 -1.85 -13.06
C GLY A 283 28.42 -2.35 -13.02
N ALA A 284 27.44 -1.44 -13.12
CA ALA A 284 26.02 -1.76 -13.03
C ALA A 284 25.60 -2.41 -11.70
N SER A 285 26.32 -2.08 -10.63
CA SER A 285 25.94 -2.47 -9.27
C SER A 285 24.72 -1.69 -8.81
N LEU A 286 23.91 -2.27 -7.92
CA LEU A 286 22.72 -1.60 -7.37
C LEU A 286 22.95 -1.30 -5.89
N GLN A 287 22.98 -0.03 -5.52
CA GLN A 287 23.12 0.40 -4.14
C GLN A 287 21.77 0.78 -3.56
N HIS A 288 21.47 0.25 -2.39
CA HIS A 288 20.29 0.63 -1.63
C HIS A 288 20.56 1.93 -0.85
N GLN A 289 19.88 3.02 -1.22
CA GLN A 289 20.19 4.37 -0.76
C GLN A 289 20.09 4.56 0.75
N SER A 290 19.09 3.95 1.41
CA SER A 290 18.90 4.15 2.86
C SER A 290 19.86 3.37 3.74
N SER A 291 20.41 2.24 3.27
CA SER A 291 21.40 1.46 4.03
C SER A 291 22.83 1.65 3.55
N GLY A 292 23.04 2.20 2.34
CA GLY A 292 24.35 2.29 1.70
C GLY A 292 24.91 0.93 1.25
N LEU A 293 24.13 -0.14 1.39
CA LEU A 293 24.55 -1.51 1.07
C LEU A 293 24.25 -1.84 -0.39
N TRP A 294 25.00 -2.77 -0.95
CA TRP A 294 24.89 -3.20 -2.34
C TRP A 294 24.12 -4.49 -2.48
N LEU A 295 23.34 -4.61 -3.55
CA LEU A 295 22.64 -5.85 -3.91
C LEU A 295 23.67 -6.88 -4.41
N TYR A 296 23.71 -8.02 -3.72
CA TYR A 296 24.76 -9.02 -3.91
C TYR A 296 24.20 -10.44 -3.93
N VAL A 297 24.78 -11.27 -4.78
CA VAL A 297 24.55 -12.72 -4.86
C VAL A 297 25.78 -13.44 -4.34
N ASP A 298 25.66 -14.12 -3.20
CA ASP A 298 26.76 -14.87 -2.60
C ASP A 298 27.12 -16.09 -3.48
N PRO A 299 28.36 -16.19 -4.01
CA PRO A 299 28.79 -17.34 -4.81
C PRO A 299 28.70 -18.68 -4.07
N ARG A 300 28.77 -18.68 -2.73
CA ARG A 300 28.61 -19.89 -1.90
C ARG A 300 27.15 -20.30 -1.75
N SER A 301 26.23 -19.36 -1.94
CA SER A 301 24.78 -19.55 -1.85
C SER A 301 24.10 -18.88 -3.06
N PRO A 302 24.29 -19.39 -4.29
CA PRO A 302 23.93 -18.69 -5.54
C PRO A 302 22.42 -18.48 -5.74
N ASN A 303 21.59 -19.05 -4.87
CA ASN A 303 20.15 -18.81 -4.83
C ASN A 303 19.74 -17.64 -3.94
N LYS A 304 20.63 -17.18 -3.05
CA LYS A 304 20.33 -16.18 -2.03
C LYS A 304 20.81 -14.80 -2.48
N VAL A 305 19.92 -13.83 -2.38
CA VAL A 305 20.24 -12.42 -2.64
C VAL A 305 20.27 -11.68 -1.30
N THR A 306 21.34 -10.93 -1.06
CA THR A 306 21.57 -10.20 0.19
C THR A 306 21.99 -8.76 -0.08
N LEU A 307 22.11 -8.00 1.00
CA LEU A 307 22.70 -6.66 1.00
C LEU A 307 24.07 -6.75 1.67
N SER A 308 25.13 -6.29 0.99
CA SER A 308 26.51 -6.33 1.49
C SER A 308 27.16 -4.94 1.48
N SER A 309 28.02 -4.66 2.46
CA SER A 309 28.78 -3.40 2.51
C SER A 309 30.08 -3.46 1.72
N GLN A 310 30.56 -4.66 1.40
CA GLN A 310 31.89 -4.89 0.81
C GLN A 310 31.80 -5.51 -0.59
N GLU A 311 30.78 -6.32 -0.83
CA GLU A 311 30.62 -7.08 -2.06
C GLU A 311 29.40 -6.58 -2.84
N HIS A 312 29.46 -6.68 -4.17
CA HIS A 312 28.37 -6.27 -5.05
C HIS A 312 28.34 -7.15 -6.30
N SER A 313 27.14 -7.36 -6.84
CA SER A 313 26.94 -8.01 -8.13
C SER A 313 26.63 -6.96 -9.21
N ALA A 314 26.99 -7.27 -10.46
CA ALA A 314 26.62 -6.48 -11.63
C ALA A 314 25.24 -6.91 -12.14
N TRP A 315 24.33 -5.97 -12.36
CA TRP A 315 22.94 -6.24 -12.73
C TRP A 315 22.57 -5.65 -14.09
N GLU A 316 22.05 -6.50 -14.95
CA GLU A 316 21.46 -6.13 -16.23
C GLU A 316 19.96 -5.83 -16.02
N VAL A 317 19.51 -4.68 -16.52
CA VAL A 317 18.10 -4.26 -16.50
C VAL A 317 17.53 -4.54 -17.88
N LEU A 318 16.72 -5.59 -18.00
CA LEU A 318 16.18 -6.06 -19.27
C LEU A 318 14.72 -5.62 -19.42
N PRO A 319 14.28 -5.04 -20.55
CA PRO A 319 12.88 -4.69 -20.73
C PRO A 319 11.98 -5.92 -20.80
N ALA A 320 10.77 -5.82 -20.27
CA ALA A 320 9.71 -6.79 -20.52
C ALA A 320 8.95 -6.38 -21.80
N THR A 321 9.16 -7.15 -22.87
CA THR A 321 8.48 -6.99 -24.17
C THR A 321 7.16 -7.72 -24.20
#